data_AF-A0A946NLU9-F1
#
_entry.id   AF-A0A946NLU9-F1
#
_cell.length_a   1.000
_cell.length_b   1.000
_cell.length_c   1.000
_cell.angle_alpha   90.00
_cell.angle_beta   90.00
_cell.angle_gamma   90.00
#
_symmetry.space_group_name_H-M   'P 1'
#
loop_
_entity.id
_entity.type
_entity.pdbx_description
1 polymer ?
#
loop_
_entity_poly.entity_id
_entity_poly.type
_entity_poly.pdbx_seq_one_letter_code
_entity_poly.pdbx_strand_id
1 'polypeptide(L)'
;MAETLGSLVDKLSIKNLRIWHLDEALENDNASKHEELKAKRDLADKQRQSLVDEINGFLVAALEGEVCIRDEKIKMYTNTNVSSSDHVKKLGEAVSELAFRNIKLWHCEDEVRRTDLPDSEIVEIKRRIDATNQERNNLMDKVDEILQSQSEGK
;
A
#
# COMPACT_ATOMS: atom_id res chain seq x y z
N MET A 1 -4.57 -3.04 -15.67
CA MET A 1 -5.01 -3.61 -14.38
C MET A 1 -6.13 -2.70 -13.93
N ALA A 2 -7.33 -3.21 -13.68
CA ALA A 2 -8.40 -2.39 -13.14
C ALA A 2 -7.98 -1.87 -11.76
N GLU A 3 -8.25 -0.60 -11.47
CA GLU A 3 -8.03 -0.04 -10.14
C GLU A 3 -9.12 -0.55 -9.20
N THR A 4 -8.74 -1.11 -8.06
CA THR A 4 -9.64 -1.53 -6.99
C THR A 4 -9.41 -0.66 -5.76
N LEU A 5 -10.34 -0.68 -4.79
CA LEU A 5 -10.14 0.09 -3.57
C LEU A 5 -8.84 -0.32 -2.85
N GLY A 6 -8.55 -1.62 -2.79
CA GLY A 6 -7.30 -2.15 -2.25
C GLY A 6 -6.07 -1.59 -2.94
N SER A 7 -6.04 -1.55 -4.28
CA SER A 7 -4.90 -0.99 -5.03
C SER A 7 -4.74 0.52 -4.86
N LEU A 8 -5.84 1.25 -4.75
CA LEU A 8 -5.82 2.70 -4.55
C LEU A 8 -5.31 3.07 -3.15
N VAL A 9 -5.80 2.37 -2.12
CA VAL A 9 -5.32 2.54 -0.73
C VAL A 9 -3.83 2.19 -0.62
N ASP A 10 -3.42 1.11 -1.27
CA ASP A 10 -2.01 0.69 -1.34
C ASP A 10 -1.13 1.81 -1.88
N LYS A 11 -1.46 2.32 -3.07
CA LYS A 11 -0.74 3.44 -3.70
C LYS A 11 -0.76 4.70 -2.86
N LEU A 12 -1.89 5.04 -2.26
CA LEU A 12 -2.03 6.24 -1.41
C LEU A 12 -1.07 6.16 -0.22
N SER A 13 -0.98 5.00 0.44
CA SER A 13 -0.07 4.80 1.57
C SER A 13 1.40 4.97 1.19
N ILE A 14 1.80 4.48 0.00
CA ILE A 14 3.16 4.68 -0.53
C ILE A 14 3.41 6.16 -0.85
N LYS A 15 2.43 6.90 -1.39
CA LYS A 15 2.59 8.34 -1.63
C LYS A 15 2.74 9.11 -0.33
N ASN A 16 1.97 8.78 0.71
CA ASN A 16 2.11 9.39 2.03
C ASN A 16 3.52 9.17 2.60
N LEU A 17 4.06 7.95 2.51
CA LEU A 17 5.43 7.65 2.95
C LEU A 17 6.48 8.48 2.20
N ARG A 18 6.32 8.61 0.88
CA ARG A 18 7.24 9.42 0.07
C ARG A 18 7.21 10.90 0.46
N ILE A 19 6.02 11.44 0.71
CA ILE A 19 5.87 12.83 1.17
C ILE A 19 6.56 13.00 2.52
N TRP A 20 6.33 12.09 3.46
CA TRP A 20 6.96 12.14 4.78
C TRP A 20 8.50 12.17 4.70
N HIS A 21 9.12 11.27 3.93
CA HIS A 21 10.58 11.28 3.78
C HIS A 21 11.12 12.48 2.99
N LEU A 22 10.33 13.03 2.06
CA LEU A 22 10.71 14.26 1.36
C LEU A 22 10.64 15.46 2.31
N ASP A 23 9.65 15.52 3.19
CA ASP A 23 9.54 16.53 4.23
C ASP A 23 10.72 16.41 5.22
N GLU A 24 11.08 15.21 5.68
CA GLU A 24 12.29 14.99 6.49
C GLU A 24 13.58 15.43 5.77
N ALA A 25 13.71 15.12 4.48
CA ALA A 25 14.89 15.52 3.71
C ALA A 25 14.97 17.05 3.53
N LEU A 26 13.83 17.73 3.40
CA LEU A 26 13.74 19.20 3.31
C LEU A 26 14.12 19.88 4.64
N GLU A 27 13.74 19.29 5.77
CA GLU A 27 14.11 19.77 7.11
C GLU A 27 15.61 19.66 7.39
N ASN A 28 16.27 18.65 6.81
CA ASN A 28 17.70 18.37 7.02
C ASN A 28 18.64 18.99 5.96
N ASP A 29 18.13 19.63 4.89
CA ASP A 29 18.96 20.15 3.78
C ASP A 29 19.51 21.57 4.02
N ASN A 30 20.79 21.76 3.71
CA ASN A 30 21.51 23.03 3.83
C ASN A 30 21.57 23.82 2.48
N ALA A 31 20.44 23.88 1.76
CA ALA A 31 20.14 24.73 0.60
C ALA A 31 20.55 24.27 -0.82
N SER A 32 21.43 23.29 -1.00
CA SER A 32 21.89 22.88 -2.36
C SER A 32 20.84 22.07 -3.14
N LYS A 33 20.03 21.26 -2.45
CA LYS A 33 19.02 20.38 -3.09
C LYS A 33 17.59 20.79 -2.79
N HIS A 34 17.40 21.85 -2.00
CA HIS A 34 16.11 22.25 -1.46
C HIS A 34 15.04 22.45 -2.54
N GLU A 35 15.37 23.16 -3.62
CA GLU A 35 14.40 23.43 -4.70
C GLU A 35 13.99 22.14 -5.44
N GLU A 36 14.95 21.23 -5.68
CA GLU A 36 14.67 19.94 -6.32
C GLU A 36 13.81 19.03 -5.41
N LEU A 37 14.13 18.96 -4.12
CA LEU A 37 13.37 18.20 -3.13
C LEU A 37 11.95 18.73 -3.01
N LYS A 38 11.79 20.05 -2.96
CA LYS A 38 10.49 20.71 -2.89
C LYS A 38 9.65 20.42 -4.14
N ALA A 39 10.23 20.51 -5.32
CA ALA A 39 9.53 20.16 -6.57
C ALA A 39 9.06 18.70 -6.59
N LYS A 40 9.88 17.76 -6.09
CA LYS A 40 9.49 16.34 -5.94
C LYS A 40 8.36 16.16 -4.94
N ARG A 41 8.41 16.87 -3.81
CA ARG A 41 7.41 16.85 -2.75
C ARG A 41 6.06 17.36 -3.26
N ASP A 42 6.05 18.49 -3.96
CA ASP A 42 4.85 19.07 -4.54
C ASP A 42 4.22 18.16 -5.62
N LEU A 43 5.04 17.50 -6.42
CA LEU A 43 4.56 16.49 -7.37
C LEU A 43 3.94 15.28 -6.64
N ALA A 44 4.58 14.80 -5.57
CA ALA A 44 4.05 13.69 -4.78
C ALA A 44 2.72 14.05 -4.11
N ASP A 45 2.57 15.28 -3.60
CA ASP A 45 1.33 15.76 -3.00
C ASP A 45 0.19 15.90 -4.02
N LYS A 46 0.48 16.39 -5.23
CA LYS A 46 -0.49 16.38 -6.34
C LYS A 46 -0.98 14.96 -6.67
N GLN A 47 -0.05 14.00 -6.73
CA GLN A 47 -0.39 12.60 -6.98
C GLN A 47 -1.21 11.99 -5.82
N ARG A 48 -0.87 12.33 -4.56
CA ARG A 48 -1.63 11.94 -3.38
C ARG A 48 -3.07 12.47 -3.46
N GLN A 49 -3.25 13.75 -3.82
CA GLN A 49 -4.59 14.33 -3.95
C GLN A 49 -5.40 13.66 -5.06
N SER A 50 -4.78 13.40 -6.22
CA SER A 50 -5.44 12.67 -7.30
C SER A 50 -5.90 11.26 -6.88
N LEU A 51 -5.11 10.55 -6.07
CA LEU A 51 -5.50 9.23 -5.55
C LEU A 51 -6.66 9.33 -4.55
N VAL A 52 -6.68 10.37 -3.72
CA VAL A 52 -7.81 10.62 -2.81
C VAL A 52 -9.09 10.86 -3.60
N ASP A 53 -9.03 11.68 -4.65
CA ASP A 53 -10.18 11.96 -5.51
C ASP A 53 -10.65 10.70 -6.25
N GLU A 54 -9.72 9.86 -6.71
CA GLU A 54 -10.01 8.57 -7.34
C GLU A 54 -10.67 7.58 -6.37
N ILE A 55 -10.21 7.49 -5.12
CA ILE A 55 -10.85 6.67 -4.08
C ILE A 55 -12.27 7.16 -3.81
N ASN A 56 -12.47 8.47 -3.68
CA ASN A 56 -13.79 9.05 -3.46
C ASN A 56 -14.74 8.71 -4.62
N GLY A 57 -14.29 8.89 -5.87
CA GLY A 57 -15.07 8.54 -7.05
C GLY A 57 -15.38 7.04 -7.12
N PHE A 58 -14.40 6.18 -6.85
CA PHE A 58 -14.59 4.73 -6.81
C PHE A 58 -15.62 4.31 -5.77
N LEU A 59 -15.57 4.87 -4.55
CA LEU A 59 -16.51 4.55 -3.48
C LEU A 59 -17.94 4.98 -3.83
N VAL A 60 -18.12 6.14 -4.45
CA VAL A 60 -19.44 6.59 -4.93
C VAL A 60 -19.98 5.61 -5.97
N ALA A 61 -19.20 5.32 -7.02
CA ALA A 61 -19.60 4.40 -8.08
C ALA A 61 -19.88 2.98 -7.54
N ALA A 62 -19.09 2.49 -6.58
CA ALA A 62 -19.29 1.20 -5.94
C ALA A 62 -20.59 1.13 -5.13
N LEU A 63 -20.96 2.22 -4.45
CA LEU A 63 -22.22 2.31 -3.71
C LEU A 63 -23.45 2.41 -4.61
N GLU A 64 -23.28 2.93 -5.83
CA GLU A 64 -24.32 3.00 -6.88
C GLU A 64 -24.38 1.72 -7.72
N GLY A 65 -23.41 0.80 -7.55
CA GLY A 65 -23.32 -0.44 -8.33
C GLY A 65 -22.83 -0.24 -9.77
N GLU A 66 -22.22 0.91 -10.06
CA GLU A 66 -21.79 1.31 -11.41
C GLU A 66 -20.39 0.79 -11.77
N VAL A 67 -19.65 0.25 -10.80
CA VAL A 67 -18.29 -0.28 -10.99
C VAL A 67 -18.17 -1.71 -10.50
N CYS A 68 -17.40 -2.51 -11.23
CA CYS A 68 -16.92 -3.80 -10.74
C CYS A 68 -15.94 -3.56 -9.59
N ILE A 69 -16.29 -4.01 -8.37
CA ILE A 69 -15.44 -3.79 -7.20
C ILE A 69 -14.19 -4.69 -7.24
N ARG A 70 -14.30 -5.90 -7.79
CA ARG A 70 -13.22 -6.87 -7.82
C ARG A 70 -13.36 -7.85 -8.97
N ASP A 71 -12.27 -8.07 -9.70
CA ASP A 71 -12.17 -9.17 -10.67
C ASP A 71 -11.96 -10.53 -9.98
N GLU A 72 -12.48 -11.60 -10.56
CA GLU A 72 -12.16 -12.97 -10.13
C GLU A 72 -10.66 -13.26 -10.33
N LYS A 73 -9.95 -13.52 -9.22
CA LYS A 73 -8.51 -13.82 -9.27
C LYS A 73 -8.27 -15.32 -9.40
N ILE A 74 -7.60 -15.72 -10.48
CA ILE A 74 -7.06 -17.07 -10.64
C ILE A 74 -5.66 -17.11 -10.02
N LYS A 75 -5.51 -17.70 -8.83
CA LYS A 75 -4.21 -17.90 -8.18
C LYS A 75 -3.60 -19.24 -8.61
N MET A 76 -2.40 -19.20 -9.20
CA MET A 76 -1.64 -20.41 -9.60
C MET A 76 -0.72 -20.95 -8.49
N TYR A 77 -0.58 -20.20 -7.40
CA TYR A 77 0.29 -20.52 -6.28
C TYR A 77 -0.41 -20.17 -4.98
N THR A 78 -0.21 -21.03 -3.97
CA THR A 78 -0.72 -20.83 -2.62
C THR A 78 0.49 -20.79 -1.70
N ASN A 79 0.92 -19.59 -1.31
CA ASN A 79 1.95 -19.49 -0.28
C ASN A 79 1.30 -19.63 1.09
N THR A 80 1.41 -20.82 1.70
CA THR A 80 0.82 -21.14 3.00
C THR A 80 1.62 -20.64 4.19
N ASN A 81 2.81 -20.06 3.96
CA ASN A 81 3.70 -19.60 5.02
C ASN A 81 3.38 -18.19 5.51
N VAL A 82 2.25 -17.62 5.08
CA VAL A 82 1.85 -16.25 5.38
C VAL A 82 0.56 -16.27 6.20
N SER A 83 0.50 -15.42 7.22
CA SER A 83 -0.70 -15.30 8.06
C SER A 83 -1.90 -14.88 7.20
N SER A 84 -3.01 -15.60 7.31
CA SER A 84 -4.22 -15.26 6.54
C SER A 84 -4.88 -14.02 7.13
N SER A 85 -5.37 -13.10 6.30
CA SER A 85 -6.11 -11.91 6.72
C SER A 85 -7.59 -12.19 7.05
N ASP A 86 -7.97 -13.46 7.24
CA ASP A 86 -9.36 -13.90 7.44
C ASP A 86 -9.98 -13.38 8.74
N HIS A 87 -9.13 -13.03 9.71
CA HIS A 87 -9.54 -12.47 10.99
C HIS A 87 -9.99 -11.01 10.89
N VAL A 88 -9.63 -10.32 9.81
CA VAL A 88 -10.07 -8.94 9.55
C VAL A 88 -11.47 -8.97 8.95
N LYS A 89 -12.42 -8.30 9.63
CA LYS A 89 -13.84 -8.37 9.25
C LYS A 89 -14.41 -7.02 8.80
N LYS A 90 -13.77 -5.91 9.16
CA LYS A 90 -14.26 -4.56 8.82
C LYS A 90 -13.33 -3.86 7.84
N LEU A 91 -13.91 -3.02 6.98
CA LEU A 91 -13.17 -2.31 5.94
C LEU A 91 -12.08 -1.41 6.52
N GLY A 92 -12.39 -0.63 7.57
CA GLY A 92 -11.41 0.24 8.22
C GLY A 92 -10.24 -0.53 8.85
N GLU A 93 -10.48 -1.71 9.40
CA GLU A 93 -9.43 -2.59 9.95
C GLU A 93 -8.51 -3.09 8.81
N ALA A 94 -9.10 -3.52 7.68
CA ALA A 94 -8.34 -3.98 6.52
C ALA A 94 -7.50 -2.88 5.89
N VAL A 95 -8.06 -1.67 5.73
CA VAL A 95 -7.35 -0.49 5.23
C VAL A 95 -6.20 -0.10 6.15
N SER A 96 -6.43 -0.09 7.47
CA SER A 96 -5.39 0.23 8.46
C SER A 96 -4.24 -0.78 8.42
N GLU A 97 -4.55 -2.08 8.42
CA GLU A 97 -3.54 -3.13 8.38
C GLU A 97 -2.78 -3.13 7.04
N LEU A 98 -3.46 -2.89 5.92
CA LEU A 98 -2.84 -2.74 4.60
C LEU A 98 -1.79 -1.61 4.61
N ALA A 99 -2.18 -0.43 5.10
CA ALA A 99 -1.28 0.71 5.23
C ALA A 99 -0.08 0.37 6.12
N PHE A 100 -0.31 -0.30 7.27
CA PHE A 100 0.77 -0.72 8.15
C PHE A 100 1.73 -1.71 7.49
N ARG A 101 1.24 -2.70 6.73
CA ARG A 101 2.09 -3.64 5.99
C ARG A 101 2.91 -2.96 4.91
N ASN A 102 2.37 -1.93 4.25
CA ASN A 102 3.16 -1.11 3.33
C ASN A 102 4.30 -0.36 4.01
N ILE A 103 4.01 0.27 5.16
CA ILE A 103 5.04 0.94 5.96
C ILE A 103 6.14 -0.06 6.34
N LYS A 104 5.74 -1.21 6.89
CA LYS A 104 6.68 -2.26 7.30
C LYS A 104 7.50 -2.78 6.12
N LEU A 105 6.87 -3.03 4.97
CA LEU A 105 7.54 -3.49 3.77
C LEU A 105 8.58 -2.47 3.30
N TRP A 106 8.22 -1.18 3.24
CA TRP A 106 9.13 -0.12 2.85
C TRP A 106 10.38 -0.12 3.73
N HIS A 107 10.22 -0.22 5.05
CA HIS A 107 11.34 -0.23 6.00
C HIS A 107 12.17 -1.51 5.91
N CYS A 108 11.56 -2.68 5.69
CA CYS A 108 12.31 -3.91 5.44
C CYS A 108 13.13 -3.81 4.14
N GLU A 109 12.56 -3.23 3.09
CA GLU A 109 13.29 -3.00 1.84
C GLU A 109 14.42 -1.97 2.00
N ASP A 110 14.24 -0.98 2.87
CA ASP A 110 15.31 -0.02 3.18
C ASP A 110 16.43 -0.70 3.97
N GLU A 111 16.08 -1.52 4.96
CA GLU A 111 16.99 -2.34 5.75
C GLU A 111 17.86 -3.24 4.85
N VAL A 112 17.27 -3.91 3.84
CA VAL A 112 18.03 -4.80 2.94
C VAL A 112 18.92 -4.08 1.93
N ARG A 113 18.71 -2.76 1.70
CA ARG A 113 19.58 -1.95 0.81
C ARG A 113 20.89 -1.55 1.47
N ARG A 114 21.01 -1.73 2.78
CA ARG A 114 22.25 -1.50 3.53
C ARG A 114 23.36 -2.42 3.04
N THR A 115 24.58 -1.87 2.94
CA THR A 115 25.76 -2.57 2.42
C THR A 115 26.66 -3.11 3.53
N ASP A 116 26.33 -2.84 4.80
CA ASP A 116 27.09 -3.21 5.98
C ASP A 116 26.56 -4.46 6.71
N LEU A 117 25.56 -5.13 6.14
CA LEU A 117 24.93 -6.33 6.73
C LEU A 117 25.56 -7.62 6.19
N PRO A 118 25.68 -8.68 7.02
CA PRO A 118 26.13 -9.99 6.56
C PRO A 118 25.06 -10.70 5.71
N ASP A 119 25.50 -11.57 4.80
CA ASP A 119 24.63 -12.31 3.87
C ASP A 119 23.50 -13.10 4.57
N SER A 120 23.78 -13.68 5.75
CA SER A 120 22.78 -14.41 6.52
C SER A 120 21.62 -13.52 6.96
N GLU A 121 21.91 -12.29 7.40
CA GLU A 121 20.89 -11.31 7.79
C GLU A 121 20.11 -10.81 6.57
N ILE A 122 20.80 -10.59 5.44
CA ILE A 122 20.14 -10.24 4.16
C ILE A 122 19.11 -11.30 3.76
N VAL A 123 19.43 -12.60 3.91
CA VAL A 123 18.50 -13.69 3.61
C VAL A 123 17.29 -13.65 4.53
N GLU A 124 17.48 -13.41 5.83
CA GLU A 124 16.39 -13.29 6.80
C GLU A 124 15.47 -12.10 6.50
N ILE A 125 16.05 -10.94 6.16
CA ILE A 125 15.28 -9.75 5.76
C ILE A 125 14.52 -10.01 4.47
N LYS A 126 15.12 -10.66 3.46
CA LYS A 126 14.42 -11.03 2.23
C LYS A 126 13.22 -11.95 2.49
N ARG A 127 13.36 -12.93 3.38
CA ARG A 127 12.21 -13.76 3.81
C ARG A 127 11.12 -12.94 4.49
N ARG A 128 11.49 -11.95 5.32
CA ARG A 128 10.54 -11.00 5.93
C ARG A 128 9.85 -10.12 4.88
N ILE A 129 10.58 -9.65 3.87
CA ILE A 129 10.05 -8.88 2.72
C ILE A 129 9.02 -9.73 1.99
N ASP A 130 9.39 -10.95 1.58
CA ASP A 130 8.50 -11.84 0.84
C ASP A 130 7.20 -12.13 1.62
N ALA A 131 7.32 -12.40 2.93
CA ALA A 131 6.17 -12.61 3.79
C ALA A 131 5.30 -11.34 3.90
N THR A 132 5.90 -10.18 4.19
CA THR A 132 5.17 -8.90 4.35
C THR A 132 4.51 -8.46 3.04
N ASN A 133 5.18 -8.68 1.91
CA ASN A 133 4.68 -8.39 0.57
C ASN A 133 3.46 -9.27 0.23
N GLN A 134 3.47 -10.54 0.64
CA GLN A 134 2.32 -11.41 0.50
C GLN A 134 1.18 -11.02 1.44
N GLU A 135 1.45 -10.66 2.70
CA GLU A 135 0.44 -10.15 3.65
C GLU A 135 -0.25 -8.90 3.10
N ARG A 136 0.52 -7.95 2.58
CA ARG A 136 -0.01 -6.74 1.93
C ARG A 136 -0.92 -7.10 0.75
N ASN A 137 -0.50 -8.01 -0.13
CA ASN A 137 -1.34 -8.44 -1.26
C ASN A 137 -2.64 -9.10 -0.78
N ASN A 138 -2.58 -9.93 0.26
CA ASN A 138 -3.76 -10.55 0.86
C ASN A 138 -4.70 -9.50 1.47
N LEU A 139 -4.16 -8.42 2.05
CA LEU A 139 -4.95 -7.32 2.59
C LEU A 139 -5.55 -6.43 1.51
N MET A 140 -4.86 -6.20 0.39
CA MET A 140 -5.45 -5.55 -0.79
C MET A 140 -6.66 -6.34 -1.27
N ASP A 141 -6.50 -7.67 -1.44
CA ASP A 141 -7.62 -8.56 -1.77
C ASP A 141 -8.72 -8.42 -0.72
N LYS A 142 -8.37 -8.41 0.57
CA LYS A 142 -9.31 -8.35 1.69
C LYS A 142 -10.17 -7.08 1.71
N VAL A 143 -9.56 -5.93 1.42
CA VAL A 143 -10.26 -4.64 1.27
C VAL A 143 -11.34 -4.76 0.20
N ASP A 144 -11.00 -5.35 -0.95
CA ASP A 144 -11.92 -5.51 -2.07
C ASP A 144 -13.05 -6.49 -1.75
N GLU A 145 -12.78 -7.63 -1.09
CA GLU A 145 -13.85 -8.59 -0.73
C GLU A 145 -14.82 -8.02 0.30
N ILE A 146 -14.31 -7.27 1.30
CA ILE A 146 -15.16 -6.67 2.31
C ILE A 146 -16.09 -5.66 1.62
N LEU A 147 -15.56 -4.81 0.73
CA LEU A 147 -16.38 -3.85 0.00
C LEU A 147 -17.46 -4.54 -0.85
N GLN A 148 -17.08 -5.56 -1.62
CA GLN A 148 -18.00 -6.36 -2.44
C GLN A 148 -19.13 -6.99 -1.59
N SER A 149 -18.78 -7.56 -0.43
CA SER A 149 -19.78 -8.19 0.45
C SER A 149 -20.82 -7.20 0.99
N GLN A 150 -20.44 -5.93 1.14
CA GLN A 150 -21.34 -4.87 1.60
C GLN A 150 -22.22 -4.31 0.49
N SER A 151 -21.75 -4.33 -0.77
CA SER A 151 -22.55 -3.91 -1.93
C SER A 151 -23.58 -4.96 -2.34
N GLU A 152 -23.28 -6.26 -2.17
CA GLU A 152 -24.21 -7.36 -2.47
C GLU A 152 -25.35 -7.51 -1.44
N GLY A 153 -25.17 -6.93 -0.24
CA GLY A 153 -26.15 -6.95 0.85
C GLY A 153 -27.24 -5.87 0.77
N LYS A 154 -27.29 -5.09 -0.33
CA LYS A 154 -28.32 -4.10 -0.62
C LYS A 154 -29.20 -4.55 -1.79
#